data_AF-A0A2R6HQL0-F1
#
_entry.id   AF-A0A2R6HQL0-F1
#
_cell.length_a   1.000
_cell.length_b   1.000
_cell.length_c   1.000
_cell.angle_alpha   90.00
_cell.angle_beta   90.00
_cell.angle_gamma   90.00
#
_symmetry.space_group_name_H-M   'P 1'
#
loop_
_entity.id
_entity.type
_entity.pdbx_description
1 polymer ?
#
loop_
_entity_poly.entity_id
_entity_poly.type
_entity_poly.pdbx_seq_one_letter_code
_entity_poly.pdbx_strand_id
1 'polypeptide(L)'
;MDYETPQFFRVMQYAARADRDVIDTVSGSPDWGPPEALREGLREYADREADAFAYPPSVGITPLRDEIAERRGVDRSRVVVTNGAGEANH
;
A
#
# COMPACT_ATOMS: atom_id res chain seq x y z
N MET A 1 16.39 -21.34 1.44
CA MET A 1 15.89 -21.28 2.83
C MET A 1 14.45 -21.73 2.77
N ASP A 2 14.09 -22.79 3.49
CA ASP A 2 12.68 -23.05 3.77
C ASP A 2 12.20 -21.89 4.64
N TYR A 3 11.47 -20.96 4.02
CA TYR A 3 10.76 -19.93 4.77
C TYR A 3 9.56 -20.61 5.42
N GLU A 4 9.76 -21.12 6.63
CA GLU A 4 8.62 -21.46 7.48
C GLU A 4 7.73 -20.21 7.60
N THR A 5 6.42 -20.41 7.49
CA THR A 5 5.43 -19.33 7.60
C THR A 5 5.79 -18.44 8.80
N PRO A 6 6.01 -17.11 8.60
CA PRO A 6 6.44 -16.24 9.67
C PRO A 6 5.47 -16.33 10.86
N GLN A 7 5.96 -16.81 12.00
CA GLN A 7 5.15 -16.97 13.22
C GLN A 7 4.71 -15.62 13.81
N PHE A 8 5.27 -14.53 13.32
CA PHE A 8 4.99 -13.16 13.73
C PHE A 8 3.51 -12.79 13.66
N PHE A 9 2.80 -13.17 12.58
CA PHE A 9 1.36 -12.94 12.47
C PHE A 9 0.56 -13.65 13.57
N ARG A 10 1.03 -14.80 14.07
CA ARG A 10 0.40 -15.50 15.20
C ARG A 10 0.61 -14.73 16.51
N VAL A 11 1.80 -14.17 16.72
CA VAL A 11 2.11 -13.35 17.90
C VAL A 11 1.28 -12.06 17.91
N MET A 12 1.20 -11.36 16.78
CA MET A 12 0.34 -10.17 16.62
C MET A 12 -1.13 -10.49 16.94
N GLN A 13 -1.65 -11.61 16.44
CA GLN A 13 -3.02 -12.04 16.72
C GLN A 13 -3.27 -12.38 18.19
N TYR A 14 -2.29 -12.98 18.87
CA TYR A 14 -2.39 -13.28 20.29
C TYR A 14 -2.42 -11.99 21.11
N ALA A 15 -1.53 -11.04 20.81
CA ALA A 15 -1.48 -9.73 21.45
C ALA A 15 -2.81 -8.96 21.29
N ALA A 16 -3.35 -8.92 20.06
CA ALA A 16 -4.60 -8.21 19.75
C ALA A 16 -5.86 -8.81 20.42
N ARG A 17 -5.80 -10.08 20.86
CA ARG A 17 -6.94 -10.79 21.50
C ARG A 17 -6.80 -10.93 23.01
N ALA A 18 -5.71 -10.44 23.59
CA ALA A 18 -5.45 -10.60 25.02
C ALA A 18 -6.43 -9.76 25.84
N ASP A 19 -7.08 -10.36 26.85
CA ASP A 19 -7.94 -9.68 27.81
C ASP A 19 -7.12 -9.07 28.96
N ARG A 20 -6.04 -8.37 28.59
CA ARG A 20 -5.11 -7.69 29.52
C ARG A 20 -4.41 -6.56 28.79
N ASP A 21 -3.83 -5.65 29.54
CA ASP A 21 -3.02 -4.57 28.98
C ASP A 21 -1.76 -5.14 28.30
N VAL A 22 -1.57 -4.79 27.03
CA VAL A 22 -0.48 -5.28 26.18
C VAL A 22 0.13 -4.08 25.45
N ILE A 23 1.46 -3.95 25.57
CA ILE A 23 2.23 -2.98 24.79
C ILE A 23 2.57 -3.62 23.44
N ASP A 24 2.00 -3.11 22.35
CA ASP A 24 2.33 -3.54 20.99
C ASP A 24 3.66 -2.93 20.54
N THR A 25 4.68 -3.76 20.39
CA THR A 25 6.00 -3.41 19.85
C THR A 25 6.31 -4.13 18.53
N VAL A 26 5.30 -4.77 17.94
CA VAL A 26 5.42 -5.68 16.80
C VAL A 26 4.63 -5.22 15.58
N SER A 27 3.94 -4.09 15.60
CA SER A 27 3.39 -3.56 14.36
C SER A 27 4.49 -3.06 13.41
N GLY A 28 4.56 -3.66 12.21
CA GLY A 28 5.36 -3.12 11.10
C GLY A 28 4.63 -2.02 10.30
N SER A 29 3.40 -1.69 10.70
CA SER A 29 2.57 -0.65 10.07
C SER A 29 2.43 0.55 11.00
N PRO A 30 2.34 1.77 10.44
CA PRO A 30 2.07 2.96 11.24
C PRO A 30 0.74 2.85 11.99
N ASP A 31 0.68 3.47 13.17
CA ASP A 31 -0.49 3.53 14.05
C ASP A 31 -1.48 4.64 13.68
N TRP A 32 -1.15 5.47 12.69
CA TRP A 32 -2.04 6.46 12.10
C TRP A 32 -2.74 5.94 10.84
N GLY A 33 -3.97 6.43 10.61
CA GLY A 33 -4.72 6.17 9.39
C GLY A 33 -4.18 6.96 8.17
N PRO A 34 -4.64 6.63 6.96
CA PRO A 34 -4.30 7.40 5.77
C PRO A 34 -4.84 8.85 5.85
N PRO A 35 -4.15 9.82 5.24
CA PRO A 35 -4.62 11.20 5.11
C PRO A 35 -6.04 11.31 4.52
N GLU A 36 -6.84 12.28 4.98
CA GLU A 36 -8.24 12.41 4.57
C GLU A 36 -8.40 12.59 3.06
N ALA A 37 -7.52 13.39 2.42
CA ALA A 37 -7.56 13.59 0.97
C ALA A 37 -7.46 12.27 0.16
N LEU A 38 -6.73 11.27 0.67
CA LEU A 38 -6.68 9.95 0.01
C LEU A 38 -8.00 9.18 0.20
N ARG A 39 -8.62 9.30 1.38
CA ARG A 39 -9.92 8.66 1.66
C ARG A 39 -11.02 9.26 0.78
N GLU A 40 -11.05 10.59 0.66
CA GLU A 40 -11.99 11.31 -0.20
C GLU A 40 -11.80 10.95 -1.67
N GLY A 41 -10.56 10.95 -2.18
CA GLY A 41 -10.29 10.59 -3.56
C GLY A 41 -10.68 9.14 -3.91
N LEU A 42 -10.52 8.20 -2.98
CA LEU A 42 -10.98 6.81 -3.17
C LEU A 42 -12.51 6.70 -3.21
N ARG A 43 -13.23 7.47 -2.37
CA ARG A 43 -14.69 7.53 -2.42
C ARG A 43 -15.16 8.11 -3.75
N GLU A 44 -14.58 9.25 -4.16
CA GLU A 44 -14.89 9.87 -5.44
C GLU A 44 -14.65 8.91 -6.62
N TYR A 45 -13.54 8.16 -6.61
CA TYR A 45 -13.26 7.18 -7.65
C TYR A 45 -14.27 6.02 -7.65
N ALA A 46 -14.69 5.55 -6.47
CA ALA A 46 -15.66 4.47 -6.33
C ALA A 46 -17.07 4.85 -6.83
N ASP A 47 -17.41 6.14 -6.79
CA ASP A 47 -18.71 6.66 -7.25
C ASP A 47 -18.76 6.95 -8.77
N ARG A 48 -17.69 6.63 -9.52
CA ARG A 48 -17.64 6.86 -10.97
C ARG A 48 -18.42 5.80 -11.75
N GLU A 49 -18.74 6.16 -12.99
CA GLU A 49 -19.37 5.25 -13.96
C GLU A 49 -18.46 4.06 -14.32
N ALA A 50 -19.09 2.99 -14.83
CA ALA A 50 -18.42 1.71 -15.09
C ALA A 50 -17.20 1.80 -16.03
N ASP A 51 -17.20 2.77 -16.94
CA ASP A 51 -16.13 3.01 -17.91
C ASP A 51 -14.83 3.52 -17.25
N ALA A 52 -14.92 4.10 -16.05
CA ALA A 52 -13.76 4.56 -15.27
C ALA A 52 -12.92 3.42 -14.66
N PHE A 53 -13.40 2.17 -14.72
CA PHE A 53 -12.74 0.98 -14.14
C PHE A 53 -12.02 0.12 -15.17
N ALA A 54 -11.83 0.62 -16.40
CA ALA A 54 -11.00 -0.06 -17.39
C ALA A 54 -9.55 -0.22 -16.88
N TYR A 55 -8.89 -1.31 -17.28
CA TYR A 55 -7.49 -1.54 -16.89
C TYR A 55 -6.59 -0.39 -17.36
N PRO A 56 -5.80 0.22 -16.46
CA PRO A 56 -4.82 1.24 -16.83
C PRO A 56 -3.62 0.60 -17.55
N PRO A 57 -2.70 1.41 -18.11
CA PRO A 57 -1.43 0.90 -18.62
C PRO A 57 -0.70 0.06 -17.57
N SER A 58 -0.12 -1.07 -17.99
CA SER A 58 0.55 -2.02 -17.08
C SER A 58 1.72 -1.43 -16.31
N VAL A 59 2.33 -0.34 -16.80
CA VAL A 59 3.41 0.38 -16.13
C VAL A 59 2.93 1.36 -15.05
N GLY A 60 1.60 1.56 -14.94
CA GLY A 60 0.96 2.54 -14.08
C GLY A 60 0.39 3.74 -14.83
N ILE A 61 -0.56 4.45 -14.19
CA ILE A 61 -1.17 5.66 -14.74
C ILE A 61 -0.16 6.79 -14.88
N THR A 62 -0.24 7.53 -15.99
CA THR A 62 0.70 8.60 -16.31
C THR A 62 0.83 9.66 -15.21
N PRO A 63 -0.26 10.23 -14.65
CA PRO A 63 -0.13 11.30 -13.67
C PRO A 63 0.64 10.90 -12.41
N LEU A 64 0.42 9.68 -11.90
CA LEU A 64 1.15 9.19 -10.72
C LEU A 64 2.64 8.98 -11.01
N ARG A 65 2.96 8.47 -12.20
CA ARG A 65 4.35 8.24 -12.60
C ARG A 65 5.10 9.56 -12.79
N ASP A 66 4.44 10.58 -13.35
CA ASP A 66 4.99 11.93 -13.49
C ASP A 66 5.33 12.53 -12.12
N GLU A 67 4.39 12.49 -11.17
CA GLU A 67 4.56 13.00 -9.80
C GLU A 67 5.73 12.31 -9.07
N ILE A 68 5.83 10.99 -9.18
CA ILE A 68 6.93 10.23 -8.58
C ILE A 68 8.27 10.60 -9.23
N ALA A 69 8.29 10.70 -10.56
CA ALA A 69 9.50 11.03 -11.32
C ALA A 69 10.03 12.42 -10.93
N GLU A 70 9.16 13.42 -10.83
CA GLU A 70 9.50 14.78 -10.39
C GLU A 70 10.05 14.78 -8.96
N ARG A 71 9.34 14.15 -8.00
CA ARG A 71 9.78 14.06 -6.60
C ARG A 71 11.13 13.37 -6.42
N ARG A 72 11.49 12.46 -7.32
CA ARG A 72 12.74 11.68 -7.26
C ARG A 72 13.84 12.20 -8.17
N GLY A 73 13.56 13.19 -9.02
CA GLY A 73 14.53 13.75 -9.98
C GLY A 73 14.98 12.74 -11.03
N VAL A 74 14.07 11.89 -11.52
CA VAL A 74 14.35 10.87 -12.55
C VAL A 74 13.43 11.04 -13.76
N ASP A 75 13.82 10.44 -14.89
CA ASP A 75 12.92 10.35 -16.05
C ASP A 75 11.77 9.37 -15.77
N ARG A 76 10.56 9.70 -16.23
CA ARG A 76 9.36 8.88 -16.07
C ARG A 76 9.51 7.44 -16.58
N SER A 77 10.30 7.23 -17.63
CA SER A 77 10.58 5.88 -18.16
C SER A 77 11.23 4.97 -17.12
N ARG A 78 11.83 5.54 -16.08
CA ARG A 78 12.43 4.81 -14.94
C ARG A 78 11.45 4.52 -13.81
N VAL A 79 10.17 4.87 -13.95
CA VAL A 79 9.13 4.65 -12.94
C VAL A 79 8.13 3.61 -13.42
N VAL A 80 7.90 2.58 -12.62
CA VAL A 80 6.83 1.58 -12.75
C VAL A 80 6.02 1.55 -11.45
N VAL A 81 4.70 1.39 -11.56
CA VAL A 81 3.80 1.26 -10.40
C VAL A 81 3.45 -0.21 -10.20
N THR A 82 3.67 -0.71 -8.99
CA THR A 82 3.36 -2.09 -8.57
C THR A 82 2.39 -2.09 -7.39
N ASN A 83 1.80 -3.24 -7.07
CA ASN A 83 0.93 -3.45 -5.91
C ASN A 83 1.77 -3.61 -4.65
N GLY A 84 2.28 -2.47 -4.16
CA GLY A 84 3.11 -2.40 -2.98
C GLY A 84 4.57 -2.73 -3.25
N ALA A 85 5.41 -2.40 -2.26
CA ALA A 85 6.87 -2.58 -2.34
C ALA A 85 7.30 -4.06 -2.35
N GLY A 86 6.44 -4.98 -1.92
CA GLY A 86 6.70 -6.42 -2.01
C GLY A 86 6.83 -6.88 -3.46
N GLU A 87 5.90 -6.48 -4.33
CA GLU A 87 5.96 -6.80 -5.76
C GLU A 87 7.15 -6.13 -6.46
N ALA A 88 7.50 -4.89 -6.06
CA ALA A 88 8.65 -4.18 -6.63
C ALA A 88 10.00 -4.87 -6.36
N ASN A 89 10.06 -5.71 -5.32
CA ASN A 89 11.27 -6.43 -4.91
C ASN A 89 11.27 -7.91 -5.33
N HIS A 90 10.26 -8.37 -6.07
CA HIS A 90 10.14 -9.77 -6.48
C HIS A 90 11.08 -10.14 -7.64
#